data_AF-A0AAV6BFJ5-F1
#
_entry.id   AF-A0AAV6BFJ5-F1
#
_cell.length_a   1.000
_cell.length_b   1.000
_cell.length_c   1.000
_cell.angle_alpha   90.00
_cell.angle_beta   90.00
_cell.angle_gamma   90.00
#
_symmetry.space_group_name_H-M   'P 1'
#
loop_
_entity.id
_entity.type
_entity.pdbx_description
1 polymer ?
#
loop_
_entity_poly.entity_id
_entity_poly.type
_entity_poly.pdbx_seq_one_letter_code
_entity_poly.pdbx_strand_id
1 'polypeptide(L)' 'EVRESTVALVDSLSEDALEQLSANAPTGLESTFGTYRLCLQYVADHWYMHRGQLADARRAAGLERMWL' A
#
# COMPACT_ATOMS: atom_id res chain seq x y z
N GLU A 1 9.30 -13.12 2.57
CA GLU A 1 8.02 -13.74 2.17
C GLU A 1 6.97 -12.74 1.69
N VAL A 2 6.18 -12.05 2.53
CA VAL A 2 5.06 -11.20 2.05
C VAL A 2 5.49 -10.03 1.15
N ARG A 3 6.59 -9.35 1.48
CA ARG A 3 7.11 -8.25 0.63
C ARG A 3 7.53 -8.77 -0.75
N GLU A 4 8.26 -9.87 -0.79
CA GLU A 4 8.79 -10.44 -2.04
C GLU A 4 7.67 -10.90 -2.95
N SER A 5 6.62 -11.54 -2.40
CA SER A 5 5.45 -11.93 -3.20
C SER A 5 4.70 -10.71 -3.75
N THR A 6 4.55 -9.63 -2.98
CA THR A 6 3.91 -8.41 -3.46
C THR A 6 4.72 -7.74 -4.55
N VAL A 7 6.04 -7.66 -4.40
CA VAL A 7 6.92 -7.08 -5.43
C VAL A 7 6.89 -7.93 -6.70
N ALA A 8 7.00 -9.25 -6.59
CA ALA A 8 6.93 -10.14 -7.75
C ALA A 8 5.59 -10.06 -8.50
N LEU A 9 4.47 -9.88 -7.78
CA LEU A 9 3.17 -9.62 -8.40
C LEU A 9 3.19 -8.30 -9.18
N VAL A 10 3.67 -7.21 -8.56
CA VAL A 10 3.74 -5.89 -9.22
C VAL A 10 4.63 -5.96 -10.47
N ASP A 11 5.78 -6.61 -10.40
CA ASP A 11 6.71 -6.77 -11.51
C ASP A 11 6.12 -7.57 -12.68
N SER A 12 5.10 -8.40 -12.43
CA SER A 12 4.43 -9.21 -13.44
C SER A 12 3.34 -8.45 -14.22
N LEU A 13 2.94 -7.26 -13.77
CA LEU A 13 1.84 -6.50 -14.36
C LEU A 13 2.37 -5.53 -15.43
N SER A 14 1.67 -5.45 -16.56
CA SER A 14 1.85 -4.35 -17.52
C SER A 14 1.08 -3.11 -17.05
N GLU A 15 1.39 -1.94 -17.61
CA GLU A 15 0.63 -0.72 -17.34
C GLU A 15 -0.87 -0.88 -17.69
N ASP A 16 -1.19 -1.54 -18.81
CA ASP A 16 -2.58 -1.78 -19.19
C ASP A 16 -3.32 -2.69 -18.20
N ALA A 17 -2.62 -3.65 -17.59
CA ALA A 17 -3.19 -4.52 -16.58
C ALA A 17 -3.59 -3.75 -15.30
N LEU A 18 -2.94 -2.60 -15.04
CA LEU A 18 -3.27 -1.76 -13.89
C LEU A 18 -4.64 -1.07 -14.02
N GLU A 19 -5.18 -0.95 -15.25
CA GLU A 19 -6.50 -0.39 -15.51
C GLU A 19 -7.64 -1.41 -15.32
N GLN A 20 -7.32 -2.69 -15.08
CA GLN A 20 -8.33 -3.71 -14.80
C GLN A 20 -9.11 -3.37 -13.53
N LEU A 21 -10.43 -3.54 -13.59
CA LEU A 21 -11.32 -3.34 -12.44
C LEU A 21 -10.94 -4.28 -11.29
N SER A 22 -10.93 -3.74 -10.07
CA SER A 22 -10.75 -4.58 -8.89
C SER A 22 -12.00 -5.43 -8.65
N ALA A 23 -11.79 -6.62 -8.09
CA ALA A 23 -12.86 -7.61 -7.97
C ALA A 23 -14.02 -7.15 -7.07
N ASN A 24 -13.78 -6.33 -6.04
CA ASN A 24 -14.76 -5.99 -5.00
C ASN A 24 -14.56 -4.57 -4.46
N ALA A 25 -14.47 -3.56 -5.34
CA ALA A 25 -14.45 -2.17 -4.91
C ALA A 25 -15.73 -1.86 -4.09
N PRO A 26 -15.62 -1.37 -2.84
CA PRO A 26 -16.79 -0.99 -2.07
C PRO A 26 -17.55 0.16 -2.73
N THR A 27 -18.88 0.12 -2.65
CA THR A 27 -19.73 1.18 -3.20
C THR A 27 -19.36 2.55 -2.62
N GLY A 28 -19.10 3.52 -3.49
CA GLY A 28 -18.70 4.88 -3.12
C GLY A 28 -17.19 5.06 -2.89
N LEU A 29 -16.39 4.00 -3.02
CA LEU A 29 -14.93 4.04 -2.92
C LEU A 29 -14.23 3.64 -4.23
N GLU A 30 -14.92 3.75 -5.37
CA GLU A 30 -14.39 3.38 -6.69
C GLU A 30 -13.18 4.24 -7.07
N SER A 31 -13.10 5.50 -6.62
CA SER A 31 -11.92 6.34 -6.81
C SER A 31 -10.69 5.91 -5.99
N THR A 32 -10.87 5.00 -5.02
CA THR A 32 -9.80 4.48 -4.16
C THR A 32 -9.47 3.02 -4.43
N PHE A 33 -10.46 2.22 -4.85
CA PHE A 33 -10.30 0.77 -5.04
C PHE A 33 -10.81 0.29 -6.39
N GLY A 34 -11.19 1.17 -7.32
CA GLY A 34 -11.87 0.78 -8.56
C GLY A 34 -11.02 -0.03 -9.53
N THR A 35 -9.70 0.16 -9.53
CA THR A 35 -8.77 -0.55 -10.41
C THR A 35 -7.60 -1.15 -9.63
N TYR A 36 -6.87 -2.06 -10.28
CA TYR A 36 -5.63 -2.61 -9.71
C TYR A 36 -4.61 -1.50 -9.38
N ARG A 37 -4.49 -0.48 -10.24
CA ARG A 37 -3.66 0.71 -9.97
C ARG A 37 -3.98 1.34 -8.63
N LEU A 38 -5.26 1.63 -8.41
CA LEU A 38 -5.73 2.32 -7.20
C LEU A 38 -5.52 1.45 -5.96
N CYS A 39 -5.81 0.15 -6.04
CA CYS A 39 -5.54 -0.78 -4.94
C CYS A 39 -4.05 -0.87 -4.59
N LEU A 40 -3.16 -0.99 -5.57
CA LEU A 40 -1.71 -1.08 -5.34
C LEU A 40 -1.13 0.23 -4.80
N GLN A 41 -1.61 1.38 -5.29
CA GLN A 41 -1.28 2.69 -4.74
C GLN A 41 -1.71 2.78 -3.26
N TYR A 42 -2.93 2.34 -2.94
CA TYR A 42 -3.42 2.32 -1.56
C TYR A 42 -2.54 1.46 -0.65
N VAL A 43 -2.07 0.29 -1.12
CA VAL A 43 -1.15 -0.55 -0.34
C VAL A 43 0.16 0.18 -0.01
N ALA A 44 0.72 0.92 -0.98
CA ALA A 44 1.93 1.72 -0.76
C ALA A 44 1.69 2.85 0.25
N ASP A 45 0.61 3.60 0.08
CA ASP A 45 0.23 4.71 0.96
C ASP A 45 -0.06 4.24 2.39
N HIS A 46 -0.77 3.12 2.51
CA HIS A 46 -1.11 2.50 3.79
C HIS A 46 0.14 2.08 4.55
N TRP A 47 1.11 1.46 3.87
CA TRP A 47 2.39 1.13 4.52
C TRP A 47 3.12 2.38 5.01
N TYR A 48 3.14 3.45 4.20
CA TYR A 48 3.78 4.71 4.58
C TYR A 48 3.09 5.37 5.78
N MET A 49 1.76 5.34 5.83
CA MET A 49 0.98 5.79 6.99
C MET A 49 1.36 5.03 8.25
N HIS A 50 1.38 3.69 8.21
CA HIS A 50 1.76 2.87 9.36
C HIS A 50 3.21 3.10 9.79
N ARG A 51 4.12 3.33 8.84
CA ARG A 51 5.50 3.71 9.14
C ARG A 51 5.56 5.01 9.96
N GLY A 52 4.78 6.03 9.59
CA GLY A 52 4.67 7.28 10.34
C GLY A 52 4.13 7.07 11.75
N GLN A 53 3.02 6.34 11.88
CA GLN A 53 2.42 6.00 13.18
C GLN A 53 3.41 5.26 14.10
N LEU A 54 4.19 4.32 13.54
CA LEU A 54 5.22 3.62 14.29
C LEU A 54 6.35 4.55 14.73
N ALA A 55 6.76 5.50 13.88
CA ALA A 55 7.77 6.49 14.24
C ALA A 55 7.29 7.38 15.40
N ASP A 56 6.04 7.84 15.36
CA ASP A 56 5.44 8.63 16.44
C ASP A 56 5.33 7.83 17.75
N ALA A 57 4.86 6.58 17.67
CA ALA A 57 4.76 5.70 18.84
C ALA A 57 6.13 5.45 19.50
N ARG A 58 7.18 5.23 18.69
CA ARG A 58 8.54 5.08 19.21
C ARG A 58 9.04 6.34 19.90
N ARG A 59 8.83 7.50 19.29
CA ARG A 59 9.20 8.79 19.88
C ARG A 59 8.50 8.99 21.22
N ALA A 60 7.19 8.70 21.30
CA ALA A 60 6.42 8.80 22.54
C ALA A 60 6.95 7.85 23.63
N ALA A 61 7.46 6.68 23.25
CA ALA A 61 8.09 5.72 24.16
C ALA A 61 9.56 6.04 24.52
N GLY A 62 10.12 7.16 24.05
CA GLY A 62 11.52 7.52 24.26
C GLY A 62 12.52 6.65 23.48
N LEU A 63 12.05 5.91 22.48
CA LEU A 63 12.89 5.08 21.61
C LEU A 63 13.41 5.91 20.44
N GLU A 64 14.66 5.65 20.04
CA GLU A 64 15.25 6.28 18.86
C GLU A 64 14.54 5.87 17.56
N ARG A 65 14.79 6.63 16.50
CA ARG A 65 14.23 6.37 15.17
C ARG A 65 14.64 4.98 14.71
N MET A 66 13.67 4.24 14.16
CA MET A 66 13.93 2.89 13.64
C MET A 66 14.71 2.93 12.30
N TRP A 67 14.69 4.06 11.59
CA TRP A 67 15.30 4.25 10.27
C TRP A 67 15.88 5.67 10.21
N LEU A 68 17.03 5.84 9.53
CA LEU A 68 17.67 7.14 9.25
C LEU A 68 17.03 7.82 8.04
#